data_AF-A0A7W3PGM5-F1
#
_entry.id   AF-A0A7W3PGM5-F1
#
_cell.length_a   1.000
_cell.length_b   1.000
_cell.length_c   1.000
_cell.angle_alpha   90.00
_cell.angle_beta   90.00
_cell.angle_gamma   90.00
#
_symmetry.space_group_name_H-M   'P 1'
#
loop_
_entity.id
_entity.type
_entity.pdbx_description
1 polymer ?
#
loop_
_entity_poly.entity_id
_entity_poly.type
_entity_poly.pdbx_seq_one_letter_code
_entity_poly.pdbx_strand_id
1 'polypeptide(L)'
;MGDLALEFCGEWFDPAQAEDGFDVGREGDLAIDDNPYLHRRFLRLTQEDGIWWLANVGSLISATVCDAGGGVQSWLPPGHRLPIVFPTTSIVFTAGPTTYELTAQLTDAPYHEVRSEDPDTGATTIGAISFTTSQKQLIVVLAEPMLRREGTGLSEIPSSADAARRLGWATTRFNRKLDNVCEKLDRIGVKGLRGGPGLLATNRRARLVEYAVASRLVTPADLPLLDLKDDA
;
A
#
# COMPACT_ATOMS: atom_id res chain seq x y z
N MET A 1 9.95 -25.71 4.93
CA MET A 1 8.51 -25.37 4.85
C MET A 1 8.42 -24.01 5.46
N GLY A 2 7.83 -23.05 4.77
CA GLY A 2 7.98 -21.66 5.13
C GLY A 2 7.27 -21.29 6.42
N ASP A 3 8.04 -20.82 7.39
CA ASP A 3 7.55 -20.14 8.58
C ASP A 3 7.20 -18.71 8.19
N LEU A 4 6.04 -18.24 8.63
CA LEU A 4 5.56 -16.90 8.38
C LEU A 4 5.77 -16.05 9.63
N ALA A 5 6.38 -14.89 9.48
CA ALA A 5 6.46 -13.86 10.52
C ALA A 5 5.78 -12.59 10.02
N LEU A 6 5.00 -11.94 10.87
CA LEU A 6 4.30 -10.70 10.54
C LEU A 6 4.90 -9.55 11.38
N GLU A 7 5.29 -8.46 10.72
CA GLU A 7 5.80 -7.26 11.38
C GLU A 7 4.79 -6.12 11.31
N PHE A 8 4.63 -5.46 12.47
CA PHE A 8 3.83 -4.25 12.64
C PHE A 8 4.48 -3.33 13.67
N CYS A 9 4.73 -2.08 13.30
CA CYS A 9 5.30 -1.07 14.21
C CYS A 9 6.63 -1.49 14.88
N GLY A 10 7.45 -2.28 14.19
CA GLY A 10 8.73 -2.81 14.69
C GLY A 10 8.62 -4.08 15.53
N GLU A 11 7.41 -4.55 15.82
CA GLU A 11 7.16 -5.80 16.56
C GLU A 11 6.88 -6.96 15.60
N TRP A 12 7.39 -8.15 15.95
CA TRP A 12 7.25 -9.37 15.17
C TRP A 12 6.30 -10.35 15.84
N PHE A 13 5.37 -10.89 15.05
CA PHE A 13 4.36 -11.85 15.45
C PHE A 13 4.52 -13.13 14.65
N ASP A 14 4.20 -14.27 15.28
CA ASP A 14 4.28 -15.60 14.67
C ASP A 14 2.85 -16.17 14.48
N PRO A 15 2.26 -16.00 13.28
CA PRO A 15 0.95 -16.57 12.95
C PRO A 15 0.80 -18.07 13.20
N ALA A 16 1.88 -18.86 13.22
CA ALA A 16 1.81 -20.29 13.44
C ALA A 16 1.41 -20.68 14.88
N GLN A 17 1.49 -19.73 15.83
CA GLN A 17 1.12 -19.97 17.23
C GLN A 17 -0.40 -19.93 17.47
N ALA A 18 -1.18 -19.46 16.50
CA ALA A 18 -2.64 -19.41 16.60
C ALA A 18 -3.28 -20.73 16.14
N GLU A 19 -4.10 -21.35 16.99
CA GLU A 19 -4.74 -22.65 16.70
C GLU A 19 -5.77 -22.57 15.56
N ASP A 20 -6.59 -21.51 15.52
CA ASP A 20 -7.73 -21.36 14.59
C ASP A 20 -7.49 -20.27 13.52
N GLY A 21 -6.21 -19.99 13.23
CA GLY A 21 -5.76 -18.91 12.36
C GLY A 21 -5.50 -17.60 13.11
N PHE A 22 -4.59 -16.80 12.57
CA PHE A 22 -4.12 -15.55 13.18
C PHE A 22 -4.90 -14.36 12.64
N ASP A 23 -5.70 -13.73 13.50
CA ASP A 23 -6.56 -12.59 13.15
C ASP A 23 -5.90 -11.25 13.43
N VAL A 24 -5.98 -10.39 12.43
CA VAL A 24 -5.50 -9.01 12.46
C VAL A 24 -6.69 -8.06 12.30
N GLY A 25 -6.77 -7.06 13.15
CA GLY A 25 -7.82 -6.06 13.09
C GLY A 25 -7.76 -5.09 14.26
N ARG A 26 -8.90 -4.49 14.59
CA ARG A 26 -9.03 -3.69 15.82
C ARG A 26 -8.98 -4.57 17.08
N GLU A 27 -9.34 -5.84 16.94
CA GLU A 27 -9.29 -6.89 17.95
C GLU A 27 -8.65 -8.15 17.32
N GLY A 28 -8.35 -9.18 18.11
CA GLY A 28 -7.76 -10.44 17.61
C GLY A 28 -6.36 -10.69 18.14
N ASP A 29 -5.60 -11.55 17.46
CA ASP A 29 -4.24 -11.94 17.82
C ASP A 29 -3.26 -10.78 17.61
N LEU A 30 -3.44 -10.03 16.53
CA LEU A 30 -2.80 -8.72 16.32
C LEU A 30 -3.85 -7.61 16.33
N ALA A 31 -3.96 -6.94 17.48
CA ALA A 31 -4.72 -5.72 17.63
C ALA A 31 -3.91 -4.51 17.13
N ILE A 32 -4.34 -3.93 16.02
CA ILE A 32 -3.64 -2.86 15.29
C ILE A 32 -3.82 -1.49 15.97
N ASP A 33 -5.06 -1.10 16.22
CA ASP A 33 -5.46 0.25 16.67
C ASP A 33 -6.96 0.26 17.03
N ASP A 34 -7.41 1.14 17.93
CA ASP A 34 -8.83 1.29 18.31
C ASP A 34 -9.63 2.19 17.35
N ASN A 35 -9.20 2.27 16.09
CA ASN A 35 -9.84 3.07 15.07
C ASN A 35 -11.24 2.50 14.72
N PRO A 36 -12.35 3.25 14.91
CA PRO A 36 -13.70 2.74 14.67
C PRO A 36 -14.00 2.40 13.21
N TYR A 37 -13.20 2.91 12.27
CA TYR A 37 -13.29 2.53 10.86
C TYR A 37 -12.64 1.15 10.58
N LEU A 38 -11.77 0.65 11.47
CA LEU A 38 -11.13 -0.65 11.34
C LEU A 38 -12.06 -1.74 11.87
N HIS A 39 -12.23 -2.81 11.08
CA HIS A 39 -13.01 -3.95 11.52
C HIS A 39 -12.33 -4.64 12.71
N ARG A 40 -13.14 -5.17 13.63
CA ARG A 40 -12.65 -6.01 14.74
C ARG A 40 -11.78 -7.15 14.24
N ARG A 41 -12.24 -7.88 13.22
CA ARG A 41 -11.45 -8.84 12.44
C ARG A 41 -11.42 -8.37 11.01
N PHE A 42 -10.24 -8.14 10.47
CA PHE A 42 -10.08 -7.60 9.12
C PHE A 42 -9.33 -8.58 8.23
N LEU A 43 -8.11 -8.95 8.61
CA LEU A 43 -7.32 -9.95 7.91
C LEU A 43 -7.20 -11.19 8.78
N ARG A 44 -7.11 -12.35 8.13
CA ARG A 44 -6.83 -13.61 8.79
C ARG A 44 -5.75 -14.34 8.02
N LEU A 45 -4.74 -14.82 8.73
CA LEU A 45 -3.71 -15.70 8.20
C LEU A 45 -4.00 -17.14 8.62
N THR A 46 -4.08 -18.04 7.65
CA THR A 46 -4.22 -19.48 7.90
C THR A 46 -3.17 -20.26 7.13
N GLN A 47 -2.73 -21.38 7.69
CA GLN A 47 -1.91 -22.35 6.95
C GLN A 47 -2.80 -23.52 6.54
N GLU A 48 -2.91 -23.76 5.23
CA GLU A 48 -3.69 -24.85 4.66
C GLU A 48 -2.83 -25.54 3.60
N ASP A 49 -2.66 -26.87 3.71
CA ASP A 49 -1.88 -27.69 2.77
C ASP A 49 -0.44 -27.16 2.51
N GLY A 50 0.20 -26.63 3.56
CA GLY A 50 1.57 -26.09 3.50
C GLY A 50 1.69 -24.71 2.84
N ILE A 51 0.57 -24.05 2.54
CA ILE A 51 0.52 -22.70 1.99
C ILE A 51 -0.10 -21.76 3.03
N TRP A 52 0.54 -20.60 3.20
CA TRP A 52 -0.03 -19.50 3.97
C TRP A 52 -1.04 -18.72 3.13
N TRP A 53 -2.23 -18.50 3.67
CA TRP A 53 -3.31 -17.75 3.05
C TRP A 53 -3.59 -16.48 3.83
N LEU A 54 -3.64 -15.36 3.11
CA LEU A 54 -4.14 -14.09 3.62
C LEU A 54 -5.58 -13.91 3.15
N ALA A 55 -6.53 -13.95 4.08
CA ALA A 55 -7.95 -13.72 3.82
C ALA A 55 -8.38 -12.36 4.36
N ASN A 56 -9.22 -11.64 3.60
CA ASN A 56 -9.95 -10.49 4.12
C ASN A 56 -11.32 -10.96 4.62
N VAL A 57 -11.45 -11.05 5.94
CA VAL A 57 -12.66 -11.48 6.66
C VAL A 57 -13.53 -10.29 7.08
N GLY A 58 -13.11 -9.07 6.78
CA GLY A 58 -13.89 -7.85 6.95
C GLY A 58 -15.01 -7.71 5.91
N SER A 59 -15.79 -6.63 6.01
CA SER A 59 -16.96 -6.40 5.14
C SER A 59 -16.86 -5.17 4.23
N LEU A 60 -16.04 -4.17 4.58
CA LEU A 60 -15.97 -2.89 3.86
C LEU A 60 -14.59 -2.59 3.25
N ILE A 61 -13.56 -2.62 4.07
CA ILE A 61 -12.19 -2.26 3.69
C ILE A 61 -11.54 -3.39 2.87
N SER A 62 -10.68 -3.01 1.93
CA SER A 62 -9.83 -3.92 1.16
C SER A 62 -8.37 -3.69 1.51
N ALA A 63 -7.50 -4.66 1.22
CA ALA A 63 -6.05 -4.50 1.34
C ALA A 63 -5.39 -4.53 -0.04
N THR A 64 -4.30 -3.80 -0.18
CA THR A 64 -3.34 -3.97 -1.26
C THR A 64 -2.20 -4.85 -0.78
N VAL A 65 -1.90 -5.89 -1.53
CA VAL A 65 -0.88 -6.89 -1.22
C VAL A 65 0.14 -6.86 -2.34
N CYS A 66 1.41 -6.60 -2.01
CA CYS A 66 2.49 -6.49 -2.97
C CYS A 66 3.70 -7.33 -2.55
N ASP A 67 4.48 -7.77 -3.53
CA ASP A 67 5.83 -8.26 -3.26
C ASP A 67 6.79 -7.10 -2.92
N ALA A 68 7.95 -7.40 -2.33
CA ALA A 68 8.94 -6.38 -1.99
C ALA A 68 9.50 -5.60 -3.20
N GLY A 69 9.50 -6.18 -4.40
CA GLY A 69 9.94 -5.52 -5.62
C GLY A 69 8.88 -4.59 -6.23
N GLY A 70 7.62 -4.67 -5.81
CA GLY A 70 6.50 -3.93 -6.40
C GLY A 70 6.11 -4.40 -7.80
N GLY A 71 6.70 -5.51 -8.28
CA GLY A 71 6.42 -6.08 -9.60
C GLY A 71 5.11 -6.86 -9.64
N VAL A 72 4.69 -7.42 -8.51
CA VAL A 72 3.41 -8.09 -8.34
C VAL A 72 2.57 -7.34 -7.32
N GLN A 73 1.35 -7.02 -7.73
CA GLN A 73 0.37 -6.37 -6.88
C GLN A 73 -1.00 -7.03 -7.04
N SER A 74 -1.64 -7.26 -5.90
CA SER A 74 -3.00 -7.78 -5.81
C SER A 74 -3.86 -6.90 -4.92
N TRP A 75 -5.14 -6.83 -5.27
CA TRP A 75 -6.15 -6.17 -4.47
C TRP A 75 -7.00 -7.25 -3.80
N LEU A 76 -7.08 -7.22 -2.47
CA LEU A 76 -7.76 -8.19 -1.63
C LEU A 76 -9.08 -7.61 -1.08
N PRO A 77 -10.20 -7.78 -1.81
CA PRO A 77 -11.52 -7.33 -1.36
C PRO A 77 -12.07 -8.22 -0.24
N PRO A 78 -13.11 -7.73 0.48
CA PRO A 78 -13.87 -8.53 1.43
C PRO A 78 -14.27 -9.92 0.92
N GLY A 79 -14.15 -10.93 1.77
CA GLY A 79 -14.55 -12.31 1.50
C GLY A 79 -13.64 -13.10 0.55
N HIS A 80 -12.50 -12.55 0.17
CA HIS A 80 -11.53 -13.20 -0.71
C HIS A 80 -10.24 -13.55 0.05
N ARG A 81 -9.42 -14.41 -0.55
CA ARG A 81 -8.10 -14.79 -0.02
C ARG A 81 -7.05 -14.88 -1.12
N LEU A 82 -5.80 -14.65 -0.75
CA LEU A 82 -4.62 -14.77 -1.60
C LEU A 82 -3.56 -15.63 -0.92
N PRO A 83 -2.81 -16.45 -1.65
CA PRO A 83 -1.68 -17.16 -1.08
C PRO A 83 -0.51 -16.19 -0.85
N ILE A 84 0.15 -16.29 0.30
CA ILE A 84 1.42 -15.61 0.57
C ILE A 84 2.52 -16.53 0.04
N VAL A 85 3.18 -16.09 -1.02
CA VAL A 85 4.18 -16.89 -1.75
C VAL A 85 5.51 -16.18 -1.91
N PHE A 86 5.59 -14.90 -1.56
CA PHE A 86 6.80 -14.08 -1.68
C PHE A 86 7.60 -14.11 -0.37
N PRO A 87 8.94 -14.02 -0.44
CA PRO A 87 9.78 -13.91 0.76
C PRO A 87 9.41 -12.73 1.65
N THR A 88 8.95 -11.64 1.03
CA THR A 88 8.50 -10.44 1.72
C THR A 88 7.28 -9.90 0.99
N THR A 89 6.19 -9.74 1.74
CA THR A 89 4.90 -9.26 1.25
C THR A 89 4.51 -8.02 2.05
N SER A 90 4.34 -6.89 1.37
CA SER A 90 3.77 -5.67 1.97
C SER A 90 2.24 -5.74 1.87
N ILE A 91 1.56 -5.45 2.98
CA ILE A 91 0.10 -5.42 3.06
C ILE A 91 -0.28 -4.03 3.55
N VAL A 92 -0.91 -3.24 2.69
CA VAL A 92 -1.29 -1.85 3.00
C VAL A 92 -2.79 -1.70 2.87
N PHE A 93 -3.42 -1.04 3.83
CA PHE A 93 -4.86 -0.76 3.83
C PHE A 93 -5.17 0.55 4.53
N THR A 94 -6.32 1.14 4.23
CA THR A 94 -6.76 2.37 4.89
C THR A 94 -8.10 2.17 5.61
N ALA A 95 -8.15 2.55 6.89
CA ALA A 95 -9.37 2.65 7.67
C ALA A 95 -9.63 4.10 8.07
N GLY A 96 -10.66 4.72 7.49
CA GLY A 96 -10.95 6.14 7.72
C GLY A 96 -9.81 7.03 7.21
N PRO A 97 -9.24 7.91 8.05
CA PRO A 97 -8.13 8.78 7.65
C PRO A 97 -6.74 8.12 7.78
N THR A 98 -6.67 6.91 8.34
CA THR A 98 -5.41 6.26 8.71
C THR A 98 -5.08 5.12 7.75
N THR A 99 -3.86 5.16 7.21
CA THR A 99 -3.28 4.06 6.43
C THR A 99 -2.36 3.24 7.30
N TYR A 100 -2.50 1.93 7.22
CA TYR A 100 -1.74 0.93 7.95
C TYR A 100 -0.90 0.13 6.98
N GLU A 101 0.31 -0.21 7.39
CA GLU A 101 1.20 -1.11 6.69
C GLU A 101 1.58 -2.27 7.61
N LEU A 102 1.63 -3.47 7.04
CA LEU A 102 2.15 -4.69 7.65
C LEU A 102 3.15 -5.31 6.68
N THR A 103 4.16 -5.98 7.21
CA THR A 103 5.09 -6.78 6.39
C THR A 103 5.03 -8.23 6.82
N ALA A 104 4.69 -9.12 5.89
CA ALA A 104 4.81 -10.55 6.09
C ALA A 104 6.12 -11.07 5.50
N GLN A 105 6.93 -11.77 6.30
CA GLN A 105 8.13 -12.48 5.87
C GLN A 105 7.88 -13.97 5.87
N LEU A 106 8.11 -14.61 4.72
CA LEU A 106 7.95 -16.04 4.54
C LEU A 106 9.33 -16.66 4.28
N THR A 107 9.78 -17.55 5.15
CA THR A 107 10.99 -18.34 4.89
C THR A 107 10.72 -19.40 3.81
N ASP A 108 11.75 -19.83 3.07
CA ASP A 108 11.61 -20.82 1.98
C ASP A 108 10.47 -20.53 0.99
N ALA A 109 10.22 -19.25 0.70
CA ALA A 109 9.09 -18.84 -0.12
C ALA A 109 9.18 -19.46 -1.54
N PRO A 110 8.07 -20.02 -2.07
CA PRO A 110 8.09 -20.75 -3.34
C PRO A 110 8.20 -19.83 -4.57
N TYR A 111 8.00 -18.52 -4.41
CA TYR A 111 8.13 -17.57 -5.51
C TYR A 111 9.59 -17.32 -5.87
N HIS A 112 9.90 -17.47 -7.15
CA HIS A 112 11.17 -17.07 -7.74
C HIS A 112 10.93 -16.04 -8.83
N GLU A 113 11.58 -14.88 -8.72
CA GLU A 113 11.55 -13.85 -9.75
C GLU A 113 12.24 -14.39 -11.02
N VAL A 114 11.49 -14.49 -12.12
CA VAL A 114 12.08 -14.82 -13.42
C VAL A 114 12.68 -13.54 -13.99
N ARG A 115 13.97 -13.31 -13.69
CA ARG A 115 14.73 -12.23 -14.33
C ARG A 115 15.06 -12.63 -15.76
N SER A 116 14.45 -11.97 -16.72
CA SER A 116 14.97 -11.95 -18.08
C SER A 116 16.27 -11.15 -18.06
N GLU A 117 17.39 -11.73 -18.49
CA GLU A 117 18.55 -10.94 -18.89
C GLU A 117 18.10 -10.07 -20.07
N ASP A 118 17.93 -8.76 -19.86
CA ASP A 118 17.59 -7.86 -20.97
C ASP A 118 18.73 -7.88 -21.99
N PRO A 119 18.49 -8.26 -23.26
CA PRO A 119 19.45 -7.99 -24.31
C PRO A 119 19.53 -6.48 -24.47
N ASP A 120 20.74 -5.96 -24.32
CA ASP A 120 21.15 -4.57 -24.52
C ASP A 120 20.71 -4.04 -25.91
N THR A 121 19.42 -3.69 -26.05
CA THR A 121 18.82 -3.18 -27.29
C THR A 121 17.51 -2.43 -26.99
N GLY A 122 17.65 -1.17 -26.57
CA GLY A 122 17.11 0.00 -27.30
C GLY A 122 15.67 0.03 -27.82
N ALA A 123 14.72 -0.76 -27.28
CA ALA A 123 13.30 -0.63 -27.59
C ALA A 123 12.51 -0.62 -26.27
N THR A 124 12.38 0.57 -25.68
CA THR A 124 11.57 0.80 -24.48
C THR A 124 10.16 0.23 -24.69
N THR A 125 9.86 -0.87 -23.99
CA THR A 125 8.51 -1.40 -23.87
C THR A 125 7.59 -0.28 -23.38
N ILE A 126 6.51 -0.05 -24.14
CA ILE A 126 5.42 0.87 -23.76
C ILE A 126 4.85 0.36 -22.42
N GLY A 127 5.12 1.06 -21.31
CA GLY A 127 4.56 0.63 -20.02
C GLY A 127 5.13 1.25 -18.75
N ALA A 128 6.35 1.78 -18.77
CA ALA A 128 6.87 2.50 -17.60
C ALA A 128 6.14 3.84 -17.42
N ILE A 129 5.35 3.96 -16.36
CA ILE A 129 4.61 5.18 -16.05
C ILE A 129 5.59 6.24 -15.56
N SER A 130 5.98 7.16 -16.44
CA SER A 130 6.81 8.28 -16.05
C SER A 130 5.96 9.38 -15.41
N PHE A 131 6.18 9.70 -14.13
CA PHE A 131 5.56 10.87 -13.49
C PHE A 131 6.42 12.12 -13.68
N THR A 132 5.79 13.28 -13.88
CA THR A 132 6.52 14.55 -13.79
C THR A 132 6.98 14.80 -12.36
N THR A 133 8.01 15.62 -12.14
CA THR A 133 8.49 15.99 -10.79
C THR A 133 7.33 16.45 -9.90
N SER A 134 6.50 17.37 -10.39
CA SER A 134 5.31 17.83 -9.66
C SER A 134 4.29 16.71 -9.36
N GLN A 135 4.06 15.77 -10.27
CA GLN A 135 3.20 14.62 -9.96
C GLN A 135 3.80 13.74 -8.86
N LYS A 136 5.12 13.50 -8.91
CA LYS A 136 5.82 12.72 -7.90
C LYS A 136 5.82 13.44 -6.54
N GLN A 137 6.09 14.74 -6.50
CA GLN A 137 5.96 15.58 -5.29
C GLN A 137 4.58 15.50 -4.64
N LEU A 138 3.50 15.48 -5.45
CA LEU A 138 2.15 15.32 -4.94
C LEU A 138 1.94 13.96 -4.25
N ILE A 139 2.47 12.88 -4.82
CA ILE A 139 2.35 11.54 -4.24
C ILE A 139 3.19 11.47 -2.96
N VAL A 140 4.44 11.96 -3.02
CA VAL A 140 5.36 11.97 -1.88
C VAL A 140 4.80 12.80 -0.72
N VAL A 141 4.17 13.96 -0.95
CA VAL A 141 3.67 14.78 0.17
C VAL A 141 2.49 14.12 0.89
N LEU A 142 1.67 13.34 0.16
CA LEU A 142 0.58 12.57 0.77
C LEU A 142 1.11 11.35 1.53
N ALA A 143 2.18 10.73 1.03
CA ALA A 143 2.83 9.59 1.67
C ALA A 143 3.89 9.96 2.72
N GLU A 144 4.25 11.25 2.84
CA GLU A 144 5.35 11.74 3.69
C GLU A 144 5.30 11.17 5.12
N PRO A 145 4.13 11.12 5.81
CA PRO A 145 4.07 10.56 7.16
C PRO A 145 4.43 9.07 7.25
N MET A 146 4.15 8.28 6.20
CA MET A 146 4.56 6.87 6.13
C MET A 146 6.03 6.75 5.79
N LEU A 147 6.50 7.50 4.79
CA LEU A 147 7.87 7.41 4.29
C LEU A 147 8.94 7.86 5.27
N ARG A 148 8.60 8.70 6.25
CA ARG A 148 9.53 9.18 7.29
C ARG A 148 9.81 8.17 8.40
N ARG A 149 9.08 7.07 8.46
CA ARG A 149 9.19 6.09 9.53
C ARG A 149 10.20 5.01 9.18
N GLU A 150 10.82 4.45 10.21
CA GLU A 150 11.57 3.22 10.11
C GLU A 150 10.63 2.06 10.44
N GLY A 151 10.44 1.13 9.49
CA GLY A 151 9.53 -0.01 9.65
C GLY A 151 8.09 0.28 9.22
N THR A 152 7.18 -0.66 9.52
CA THR A 152 5.76 -0.52 9.20
C THR A 152 4.98 0.20 10.28
N GLY A 153 3.72 0.58 10.03
CA GLY A 153 2.86 1.18 11.05
C GLY A 153 1.68 1.99 10.51
N LEU A 154 1.09 2.84 11.35
CA LEU A 154 -0.15 3.58 11.05
C LEU A 154 0.06 5.09 10.85
N SER A 155 -0.32 5.66 9.71
CA SER A 155 -0.14 7.09 9.43
C SER A 155 -1.44 7.75 9.00
N GLU A 156 -1.70 8.94 9.54
CA GLU A 156 -2.81 9.77 9.07
C GLU A 156 -2.44 10.46 7.76
N ILE A 157 -3.31 10.35 6.76
CA ILE A 157 -3.10 10.99 5.45
C ILE A 157 -3.40 12.49 5.57
N PRO A 158 -2.46 13.38 5.19
CA PRO A 158 -2.65 14.81 5.32
C PRO A 158 -3.82 15.31 4.44
N SER A 159 -4.50 16.36 4.89
CA SER A 159 -5.55 17.02 4.10
C SER A 159 -4.98 17.60 2.80
N SER A 160 -5.81 17.77 1.76
CA SER A 160 -5.37 18.46 0.53
C SER A 160 -4.83 19.86 0.81
N ALA A 161 -5.36 20.54 1.83
CA ALA A 161 -4.91 21.88 2.21
C ALA A 161 -3.53 21.84 2.87
N ASP A 162 -3.27 20.86 3.73
CA ASP A 162 -1.97 20.72 4.40
C ASP A 162 -0.89 20.25 3.43
N ALA A 163 -1.22 19.30 2.56
CA ALA A 163 -0.34 18.83 1.49
C ALA A 163 0.00 19.96 0.50
N ALA A 164 -0.99 20.75 0.08
CA ALA A 164 -0.76 21.91 -0.77
C ALA A 164 0.15 22.95 -0.07
N ARG A 165 -0.09 23.22 1.22
CA ARG A 165 0.74 24.14 2.02
C ARG A 165 2.19 23.65 2.12
N ARG A 166 2.40 22.35 2.34
CA ARG A 166 3.74 21.72 2.40
C ARG A 166 4.52 21.85 1.10
N LEU A 167 3.83 21.83 -0.05
CA LEU A 167 4.42 22.05 -1.37
C LEU A 167 4.49 23.53 -1.81
N GLY A 168 3.92 24.46 -1.03
CA GLY A 168 3.80 25.86 -1.44
C GLY A 168 2.85 26.09 -2.62
N TRP A 169 1.88 25.20 -2.83
CA TRP A 169 0.91 25.27 -3.92
C TRP A 169 -0.44 25.83 -3.48
N ALA A 170 -1.18 26.42 -4.42
CA ALA A 170 -2.61 26.67 -4.22
C ALA A 170 -3.39 25.34 -4.12
N THR A 171 -4.36 25.24 -3.20
CA THR A 171 -5.17 24.03 -3.02
C THR A 171 -5.89 23.58 -4.30
N THR A 172 -6.32 24.52 -5.14
CA THR A 172 -6.94 24.23 -6.45
C THR A 172 -5.96 23.58 -7.43
N ARG A 173 -4.70 24.04 -7.46
CA ARG A 173 -3.61 23.43 -8.24
C ARG A 173 -3.36 22.00 -7.76
N PHE A 174 -3.29 21.81 -6.44
CA PHE A 174 -3.09 20.50 -5.83
C PHE A 174 -4.20 19.51 -6.20
N ASN A 175 -5.47 19.88 -5.99
CA ASN A 175 -6.60 19.00 -6.29
C ASN A 175 -6.66 18.61 -7.78
N ARG A 176 -6.42 19.57 -8.70
CA ARG A 176 -6.35 19.27 -10.14
C ARG A 176 -5.22 18.30 -10.46
N LYS A 177 -4.06 18.44 -9.81
CA LYS A 177 -2.92 17.53 -10.01
C LYS A 177 -3.21 16.14 -9.46
N LEU A 178 -3.87 16.06 -8.30
CA LEU A 178 -4.33 14.81 -7.69
C LEU A 178 -5.26 14.06 -8.63
N ASP A 179 -6.28 14.74 -9.17
CA ASP A 179 -7.21 14.14 -10.12
C ASP A 179 -6.47 13.57 -11.35
N ASN A 180 -5.53 14.33 -11.92
CA ASN A 180 -4.74 13.89 -13.07
C ASN A 180 -3.85 12.66 -12.76
N VAL A 181 -3.27 12.60 -11.55
CA VAL A 181 -2.47 11.45 -11.11
C VAL A 181 -3.35 10.20 -10.94
N CYS A 182 -4.49 10.35 -10.25
CA CYS A 182 -5.43 9.25 -10.07
C CYS A 182 -5.98 8.73 -11.40
N GLU A 183 -6.31 9.62 -12.34
CA GLU A 183 -6.79 9.21 -13.66
C GLU A 183 -5.70 8.47 -14.46
N LYS A 184 -4.45 8.92 -14.37
CA LYS A 184 -3.31 8.27 -15.04
C LYS A 184 -3.10 6.84 -14.53
N LEU A 185 -3.17 6.63 -13.21
CA LEU A 185 -3.08 5.32 -12.60
C LEU A 185 -4.34 4.47 -12.82
N ASP A 186 -5.52 5.05 -12.97
CA ASP A 186 -6.70 4.28 -13.34
C ASP A 186 -6.60 3.71 -14.77
N ARG A 187 -6.07 4.49 -15.72
CA ARG A 187 -5.90 4.07 -17.13
C ARG A 187 -4.97 2.86 -17.30
N ILE A 188 -4.07 2.63 -16.36
CA ILE A 188 -3.15 1.46 -16.35
C ILE A 188 -3.67 0.32 -15.46
N GLY A 189 -4.93 0.42 -15.00
CA GLY A 189 -5.63 -0.67 -14.32
C GLY A 189 -5.58 -0.64 -12.80
N VAL A 190 -5.10 0.45 -12.17
CA VAL A 190 -5.14 0.57 -10.70
C VAL A 190 -6.58 0.75 -10.23
N LYS A 191 -7.11 -0.30 -9.61
CA LYS A 191 -8.48 -0.32 -9.11
C LYS A 191 -8.67 0.61 -7.91
N GLY A 192 -9.86 1.23 -7.83
CA GLY A 192 -10.31 2.03 -6.69
C GLY A 192 -9.87 3.51 -6.72
N LEU A 193 -9.16 3.96 -7.76
CA LEU A 193 -8.79 5.37 -7.92
C LEU A 193 -9.89 6.23 -8.55
N ARG A 194 -10.87 5.60 -9.20
CA ARG A 194 -12.13 6.22 -9.59
C ARG A 194 -13.20 5.92 -8.57
N GLY A 195 -13.73 6.97 -7.94
CA GLY A 195 -14.97 6.86 -7.19
C GLY A 195 -16.14 6.76 -8.16
N GLY A 196 -17.00 5.76 -7.99
CA GLY A 196 -18.36 5.83 -8.53
C GLY A 196 -19.10 7.07 -7.98
N PRO A 197 -20.26 7.43 -8.57
CA PRO A 197 -21.03 8.59 -8.12
C PRO A 197 -21.33 8.50 -6.61
N GLY A 198 -20.75 9.40 -5.81
CA GLY A 198 -20.95 9.45 -4.35
C GLY A 198 -19.74 9.12 -3.47
N LEU A 199 -18.61 8.66 -4.02
CA LEU A 199 -17.41 8.36 -3.22
C LEU A 199 -16.53 9.61 -3.03
N LEU A 200 -16.34 9.99 -1.77
CA LEU A 200 -15.63 11.19 -1.30
C LEU A 200 -14.18 11.27 -1.81
N ALA A 201 -13.67 12.49 -2.01
CA ALA A 201 -12.28 12.76 -2.40
C ALA A 201 -11.24 12.19 -1.40
N THR A 202 -11.63 12.00 -0.14
CA THR A 202 -10.79 11.37 0.90
C THR A 202 -10.45 9.92 0.55
N ASN A 203 -11.39 9.15 0.00
CA ASN A 203 -11.15 7.75 -0.38
C ASN A 203 -10.14 7.64 -1.53
N ARG A 204 -10.10 8.62 -2.44
CA ARG A 204 -9.15 8.63 -3.57
C ARG A 204 -7.72 8.92 -3.12
N ARG A 205 -7.52 9.86 -2.17
CA ARG A 205 -6.20 10.13 -1.59
C ARG A 205 -5.68 8.93 -0.83
N ALA A 206 -6.53 8.31 -0.01
CA ALA A 206 -6.18 7.09 0.70
C ALA A 206 -5.77 5.97 -0.24
N ARG A 207 -6.57 5.70 -1.28
CA ARG A 207 -6.23 4.69 -2.27
C ARG A 207 -4.93 5.01 -3.00
N LEU A 208 -4.67 6.27 -3.33
CA LEU A 208 -3.43 6.69 -3.97
C LEU A 208 -2.21 6.41 -3.07
N VAL A 209 -2.29 6.77 -1.78
CA VAL A 209 -1.21 6.51 -0.82
C VAL A 209 -1.00 5.01 -0.63
N GLU A 210 -2.08 4.25 -0.40
CA GLU A 210 -2.04 2.79 -0.27
C GLU A 210 -1.36 2.14 -1.48
N TYR A 211 -1.76 2.52 -2.69
CA TYR A 211 -1.12 2.04 -3.91
C TYR A 211 0.36 2.45 -3.98
N ALA A 212 0.65 3.72 -3.74
CA ALA A 212 1.99 4.27 -3.97
C ALA A 212 3.04 3.72 -2.99
N VAL A 213 2.64 3.46 -1.74
CA VAL A 213 3.50 2.83 -0.73
C VAL A 213 3.67 1.34 -1.03
N ALA A 214 2.56 0.61 -1.22
CA ALA A 214 2.61 -0.83 -1.44
C ALA A 214 3.37 -1.22 -2.71
N SER A 215 3.18 -0.48 -3.80
CA SER A 215 3.88 -0.72 -5.08
C SER A 215 5.29 -0.12 -5.13
N ARG A 216 5.77 0.52 -4.04
CA ARG A 216 7.05 1.23 -3.99
C ARG A 216 7.20 2.30 -5.07
N LEU A 217 6.09 2.84 -5.57
CA LEU A 217 6.05 3.97 -6.50
C LEU A 217 6.75 5.21 -5.91
N VAL A 218 6.63 5.35 -4.59
CA VAL A 218 7.42 6.30 -3.80
C VAL A 218 8.11 5.56 -2.66
N THR A 219 9.31 6.01 -2.34
CA THR A 219 10.15 5.45 -1.28
C THR A 219 10.71 6.58 -0.41
N PRO A 220 11.32 6.26 0.75
CA PRO A 220 11.97 7.28 1.58
C PRO A 220 13.03 8.10 0.82
N ALA A 221 13.67 7.53 -0.21
CA ALA A 221 14.63 8.22 -1.06
C ALA A 221 14.02 9.37 -1.89
N ASP A 222 12.69 9.41 -2.01
CA ASP A 222 11.96 10.46 -2.73
C ASP A 222 11.58 11.66 -1.83
N LEU A 223 11.76 11.56 -0.50
CA LEU A 223 11.49 12.66 0.43
C LEU A 223 12.18 13.98 0.06
N PRO A 224 13.44 14.01 -0.45
CA PRO A 224 14.09 15.24 -0.90
C PRO A 224 13.33 15.99 -2.01
N LEU A 225 12.44 15.32 -2.76
CA LEU A 225 11.62 15.97 -3.78
C LEU A 225 10.71 17.05 -3.18
N LEU A 226 10.33 16.95 -1.91
CA LEU A 226 9.46 17.93 -1.24
C LEU A 226 10.11 19.30 -1.05
N ASP A 227 11.44 19.36 -1.13
CA ASP A 227 12.22 20.59 -0.91
C ASP A 227 12.69 21.21 -2.24
N LEU A 228 12.47 20.51 -3.36
CA LEU A 228 12.65 21.07 -4.70
C LEU A 228 11.57 22.10 -4.97
N LYS A 229 11.98 23.34 -5.24
CA LYS A 229 11.04 24.35 -5.74
C LYS A 229 10.62 23.98 -7.15
N ASP A 230 9.31 23.93 -7.37
CA ASP A 230 8.72 23.66 -8.68
C ASP A 230 9.11 24.83 -9.60
N ASP A 231 10.04 24.60 -10.54
CA ASP A 231 10.26 25.54 -11.64
C ASP A 231 8.97 25.54 -12.46
N ALA A 232 8.28 26.69 -12.43
CA ALA A 232 6.94 26.89 -12.95
C ALA A 232 6.80 26.54 -14.44
#